data_AF-A0A1Q5ZSB8-F1
#
_entry.id   AF-A0A1Q5ZSB8-F1
#
_cell.length_a   1.000
_cell.length_b   1.000
_cell.length_c   1.000
_cell.angle_alpha   90.00
_cell.angle_beta   90.00
_cell.angle_gamma   90.00
#
_symmetry.space_group_name_H-M   'P 1'
#
loop_
_entity.id
_entity.type
_entity.pdbx_description
1 polymer ?
#
loop_
_entity_poly.entity_id
_entity_poly.type
_entity_poly.pdbx_seq_one_letter_code
_entity_poly.pdbx_strand_id
1 'polypeptide(L)'
;MNSVAISGSLRENVGKRDAKELRYQGLVPAVLYGGATQTHFAVSIADIKPVIFTPEVNFIDLTVGGVTTSAIIKDMQFHPLTEQLLHVDFLQLDEAKPVTIEIPIRLTGTSPGVKMGGKLVQKLRKLRVKALPKDHINNIDVSIEGLEVGKSVRVADISVANLTITNAIEDTVVSVTTSRALRQAEQEAGKK
;
A
#
# COMPACT_ATOMS: atom_id res chain seq x y z
N MET A 1 11.08 -7.77 -11.22
CA MET A 1 9.85 -8.29 -10.57
C MET A 1 10.28 -9.12 -9.39
N ASN A 2 9.99 -8.68 -8.17
CA ASN A 2 10.13 -9.53 -6.99
C ASN A 2 8.88 -10.41 -6.95
N SER A 3 9.05 -11.72 -7.19
CA SER A 3 7.97 -12.70 -7.06
C SER A 3 8.21 -13.53 -5.81
N VAL A 4 7.18 -13.72 -4.99
CA VAL A 4 7.21 -14.58 -3.81
C VAL A 4 6.31 -15.78 -4.05
N ALA A 5 6.87 -16.98 -3.93
CA ALA A 5 6.09 -18.21 -4.05
C ALA A 5 5.36 -18.50 -2.73
N ILE A 6 4.04 -18.68 -2.80
CA ILE A 6 3.20 -19.00 -1.64
C ILE A 6 2.37 -20.24 -1.98
N SER A 7 2.28 -21.17 -1.03
CA SER A 7 1.44 -22.37 -1.16
C SER A 7 0.22 -22.30 -0.23
N GLY A 8 -0.92 -22.78 -0.72
CA GLY A 8 -2.17 -22.77 0.02
C GLY A 8 -2.92 -24.10 -0.07
N SER A 9 -3.58 -24.49 1.01
CA SER A 9 -4.45 -25.66 1.07
C SER A 9 -5.90 -25.27 0.80
N LEU A 10 -6.57 -25.97 -0.11
CA LEU A 10 -7.99 -25.76 -0.40
C LEU A 10 -8.84 -25.96 0.85
N ARG A 11 -9.88 -25.15 0.99
CA ARG A 11 -10.84 -25.25 2.09
C ARG A 11 -12.15 -25.82 1.57
N GLU A 12 -12.56 -26.95 2.14
CA GLU A 12 -13.87 -27.54 1.86
C GLU A 12 -14.99 -26.80 2.61
N ASN A 13 -14.73 -26.39 3.85
CA ASN A 13 -15.70 -25.70 4.69
C ASN A 13 -15.37 -24.23 4.92
N VAL A 14 -16.41 -23.40 4.81
CA VAL A 14 -16.36 -21.96 5.07
C VAL A 14 -17.28 -21.65 6.24
N GLY A 15 -16.75 -21.03 7.29
CA GLY A 15 -17.53 -20.69 8.47
C GLY A 15 -16.69 -20.11 9.60
N LYS A 16 -17.38 -19.57 10.61
CA LYS A 16 -16.75 -18.93 11.78
C LYS A 16 -15.89 -19.91 12.59
N ARG A 17 -16.37 -21.15 12.78
CA ARG A 17 -15.68 -22.17 13.59
C ARG A 17 -14.38 -22.60 12.92
N ASP A 18 -14.43 -22.94 11.64
CA ASP A 18 -13.27 -23.45 10.91
C ASP A 18 -12.23 -22.34 10.70
N ALA A 19 -12.66 -21.11 10.45
CA ALA A 19 -11.74 -19.96 10.38
C ALA A 19 -11.03 -19.70 11.72
N LYS A 20 -11.70 -19.95 12.86
CA LYS A 20 -11.08 -19.84 14.19
C LYS A 20 -10.04 -20.95 14.41
N GLU A 21 -10.37 -22.17 14.01
CA GLU A 21 -9.48 -23.34 14.13
C GLU A 21 -8.22 -23.17 13.27
N LEU A 22 -8.37 -22.75 12.01
CA LEU A 22 -7.22 -22.47 11.13
C LEU A 22 -6.27 -21.44 11.75
N ARG A 23 -6.80 -20.35 12.31
CA ARG A 23 -5.98 -19.33 12.98
C ARG A 23 -5.26 -19.87 14.21
N TYR A 24 -5.89 -20.77 14.96
CA TYR A 24 -5.25 -21.44 16.10
C TYR A 24 -4.07 -22.32 15.66
N GLN A 25 -4.18 -22.93 14.48
CA GLN A 25 -3.12 -23.74 13.86
C GLN A 25 -2.03 -22.90 13.16
N GLY A 26 -2.09 -21.56 13.24
CA GLY A 26 -1.13 -20.67 12.56
C GLY A 26 -1.40 -20.49 11.05
N LEU A 27 -2.57 -20.93 10.57
CA LEU A 27 -3.01 -20.75 9.20
C LEU A 27 -3.93 -19.55 9.09
N VAL A 28 -3.85 -18.83 7.98
CA VAL A 28 -4.70 -17.67 7.68
C VAL A 28 -5.68 -18.03 6.57
N PRO A 29 -7.00 -17.88 6.82
CA PRO A 29 -8.01 -17.92 5.78
C PRO A 29 -7.74 -16.89 4.67
N ALA A 30 -7.76 -17.33 3.42
CA ALA A 30 -7.54 -16.50 2.26
C ALA A 30 -8.56 -16.78 1.14
N VAL A 31 -8.67 -15.82 0.23
CA VAL A 31 -9.48 -15.92 -0.99
C VAL A 31 -8.68 -15.48 -2.20
N LEU A 32 -8.82 -16.21 -3.30
CA LEU A 32 -8.30 -15.83 -4.62
C LEU A 32 -9.51 -15.54 -5.51
N TYR A 33 -9.56 -14.35 -6.09
CA TYR A 33 -10.61 -13.94 -7.01
C TYR A 33 -10.03 -13.10 -8.16
N GLY A 34 -10.89 -12.68 -9.11
CA GLY A 34 -10.47 -11.91 -10.29
C GLY A 34 -10.27 -12.75 -11.55
N GLY A 35 -10.20 -14.07 -11.41
CA GLY A 35 -10.28 -15.04 -12.50
C GLY A 35 -11.70 -15.52 -12.77
N ALA A 36 -11.81 -16.67 -13.45
CA ALA A 36 -13.08 -17.32 -13.76
C ALA A 36 -13.78 -17.91 -12.52
N THR A 37 -13.00 -18.29 -11.50
CA THR A 37 -13.49 -18.91 -10.27
C THR A 37 -12.94 -18.20 -9.05
N GLN A 38 -13.73 -18.23 -7.98
CA GLN A 38 -13.30 -17.78 -6.66
C GLN A 38 -12.90 -19.01 -5.83
N THR A 39 -11.69 -18.97 -5.28
CA THR A 39 -11.12 -20.10 -4.54
C THR A 39 -10.86 -19.70 -3.10
N HIS A 40 -11.39 -20.47 -2.16
CA HIS A 40 -11.13 -20.31 -0.74
C HIS A 40 -10.06 -21.30 -0.29
N PHE A 41 -9.04 -20.80 0.38
CA PHE A 41 -7.89 -21.60 0.81
C PHE A 41 -7.33 -21.10 2.14
N ALA A 42 -6.42 -21.86 2.73
CA ALA A 42 -5.67 -21.49 3.92
C ALA A 42 -4.19 -21.40 3.57
N VAL A 43 -3.50 -20.42 4.14
CA VAL A 43 -2.07 -20.19 3.91
C VAL A 43 -1.34 -20.14 5.24
N SER A 44 -0.11 -20.63 5.28
CA SER A 44 0.73 -20.48 6.46
C SER A 44 1.07 -19.01 6.70
N ILE A 45 0.88 -18.52 7.94
CA ILE A 45 1.29 -17.16 8.30
C ILE A 45 2.79 -16.93 8.05
N ALA A 46 3.62 -17.97 8.17
CA ALA A 46 5.06 -17.88 7.95
C ALA A 46 5.39 -17.48 6.50
N ASP A 47 4.60 -17.93 5.54
CA ASP A 47 4.81 -17.68 4.11
C ASP A 47 4.38 -16.26 3.72
N ILE A 48 3.37 -15.71 4.39
CA ILE A 48 2.85 -14.36 4.08
C ILE A 48 3.63 -13.26 4.82
N LYS A 49 4.18 -13.54 6.01
CA LYS A 49 4.91 -12.55 6.83
C LYS A 49 5.95 -11.72 6.06
N PRO A 50 6.83 -12.30 5.22
CA PRO A 50 7.83 -11.54 4.47
C PRO A 50 7.21 -10.53 3.49
N VAL A 51 5.99 -10.79 3.02
CA VAL A 51 5.30 -9.97 2.02
C VAL A 51 4.49 -8.85 2.69
N ILE A 52 3.85 -9.14 3.81
CA ILE A 52 2.93 -8.22 4.52
C ILE A 52 3.64 -6.99 5.08
N PHE A 53 4.84 -7.17 5.65
CA PHE A 53 5.55 -6.10 6.35
C PHE A 53 6.40 -5.24 5.42
N THR A 54 6.19 -5.36 4.10
CA THR A 54 6.82 -4.49 3.11
C THR A 54 5.81 -3.47 2.59
N PRO A 55 6.21 -2.20 2.40
CA PRO A 55 5.32 -1.19 1.83
C PRO A 55 5.10 -1.40 0.33
N GLU A 56 5.93 -2.23 -0.29
CA GLU A 56 5.93 -2.52 -1.72
C GLU A 56 4.82 -3.50 -2.09
N VAL A 57 4.29 -3.34 -3.29
CA VAL A 57 3.34 -4.30 -3.85
C VAL A 57 4.15 -5.41 -4.50
N ASN A 58 4.05 -6.61 -3.93
CA ASN A 58 4.74 -7.80 -4.41
C ASN A 58 3.82 -8.63 -5.30
N PHE A 59 4.41 -9.20 -6.34
CA PHE A 59 3.78 -10.24 -7.15
C PHE A 59 3.95 -11.58 -6.44
N ILE A 60 2.92 -12.40 -6.49
CA ILE A 60 2.86 -13.65 -5.74
C ILE A 60 2.51 -14.78 -6.69
N ASP A 61 3.38 -15.78 -6.75
CA ASP A 61 3.11 -17.03 -7.43
C ASP A 61 2.41 -17.96 -6.44
N LEU A 62 1.08 -17.94 -6.50
CA LEU A 62 0.20 -18.62 -5.56
C LEU A 62 -0.15 -20.02 -6.10
N THR A 63 0.27 -21.06 -5.39
CA THR A 63 -0.06 -22.45 -5.70
C THR A 63 -1.17 -22.96 -4.78
N VAL A 64 -2.34 -23.25 -5.32
CA VAL A 64 -3.49 -23.79 -4.57
C VAL A 64 -4.01 -25.04 -5.28
N GLY A 65 -4.06 -26.17 -4.56
CA GLY A 65 -4.58 -27.43 -5.11
C GLY A 65 -3.81 -27.94 -6.34
N GLY A 66 -2.51 -27.61 -6.46
CA GLY A 66 -1.65 -27.98 -7.60
C GLY A 66 -1.72 -27.04 -8.80
N VAL A 67 -2.53 -25.97 -8.75
CA VAL A 67 -2.57 -24.94 -9.79
C VAL A 67 -1.82 -23.71 -9.31
N THR A 68 -0.83 -23.26 -10.10
CA THR A 68 -0.08 -22.03 -9.84
C THR A 68 -0.69 -20.87 -10.62
N THR A 69 -0.96 -19.77 -9.93
CA THR A 69 -1.52 -18.54 -10.50
C THR A 69 -0.75 -17.33 -10.00
N SER A 70 -0.56 -16.33 -10.88
CA SER A 70 0.03 -15.06 -10.47
C SER A 70 -1.05 -14.18 -9.84
N ALA A 71 -0.76 -13.63 -8.67
CA ALA A 71 -1.69 -12.81 -7.90
C ALA A 71 -0.97 -11.67 -7.16
N ILE A 72 -1.75 -10.71 -6.68
CA ILE A 72 -1.31 -9.66 -5.74
C ILE A 72 -2.18 -9.70 -4.49
N ILE A 73 -1.64 -9.24 -3.37
CA ILE A 73 -2.46 -8.97 -2.17
C ILE A 73 -3.26 -7.70 -2.43
N LYS A 74 -4.58 -7.83 -2.40
CA LYS A 74 -5.51 -6.71 -2.57
C LYS A 74 -5.90 -6.08 -1.24
N ASP A 75 -6.18 -6.90 -0.24
CA ASP A 75 -6.55 -6.45 1.10
C ASP A 75 -6.07 -7.43 2.18
N MET A 76 -5.91 -6.90 3.39
CA MET A 76 -5.46 -7.63 4.57
C MET A 76 -6.22 -7.16 5.79
N GLN A 77 -6.82 -8.10 6.51
CA GLN A 77 -7.55 -7.81 7.73
C GLN A 77 -6.72 -8.19 8.94
N PHE A 78 -6.55 -7.26 9.86
CA PHE A 78 -5.81 -7.47 11.10
C PHE A 78 -6.73 -7.38 12.31
N HIS A 79 -6.41 -8.14 13.35
CA HIS A 79 -7.07 -8.00 14.63
C HIS A 79 -6.64 -6.68 15.29
N PRO A 80 -7.58 -5.81 15.70
CA PRO A 80 -7.26 -4.43 16.10
C PRO A 80 -6.45 -4.32 17.40
N LEU A 81 -6.44 -5.37 18.23
CA LEU A 81 -5.71 -5.39 19.51
C LEU A 81 -4.43 -6.23 19.48
N THR A 82 -4.44 -7.33 18.73
CA THR A 82 -3.35 -8.32 18.75
C THR A 82 -2.51 -8.27 17.48
N GLU A 83 -2.91 -7.45 16.50
CA GLU A 83 -2.28 -7.31 15.18
C GLU A 83 -2.12 -8.64 14.42
N GLN A 84 -2.88 -9.66 14.82
CA GLN A 84 -2.90 -10.95 14.14
C GLN A 84 -3.61 -10.82 12.81
N LEU A 85 -3.02 -11.37 11.75
CA LEU A 85 -3.64 -11.42 10.43
C LEU A 85 -4.85 -12.37 10.45
N LEU A 86 -6.02 -11.83 10.17
CA LEU A 86 -7.30 -12.55 10.21
C LEU A 86 -7.70 -13.10 8.85
N HIS A 87 -7.43 -12.36 7.78
CA HIS A 87 -7.81 -12.69 6.42
C HIS A 87 -6.91 -12.00 5.40
N VAL A 88 -6.70 -12.65 4.25
CA VAL A 88 -5.96 -12.08 3.11
C VAL A 88 -6.75 -12.28 1.81
N ASP A 89 -6.85 -11.20 1.06
CA ASP A 89 -7.50 -11.15 -0.24
C ASP A 89 -6.44 -11.14 -1.33
N PHE A 90 -6.45 -12.16 -2.18
CA PHE A 90 -5.60 -12.25 -3.36
C PHE A 90 -6.41 -11.96 -4.62
N LEU A 91 -5.89 -11.05 -5.43
CA LEU A 91 -6.43 -10.75 -6.76
C LEU A 91 -5.56 -11.42 -7.81
N GLN A 92 -6.14 -12.34 -8.58
CA GLN A 92 -5.50 -12.96 -9.72
C GLN A 92 -5.17 -11.90 -10.77
N LEU A 93 -3.94 -11.94 -11.26
CA LEU A 93 -3.47 -11.04 -12.29
C LEU A 93 -3.71 -11.63 -13.67
N ASP A 94 -4.09 -10.76 -14.59
CA ASP A 94 -4.19 -11.03 -16.01
C ASP A 94 -3.28 -10.00 -16.71
N GLU A 95 -2.31 -10.48 -17.49
CA GLU A 95 -1.33 -9.62 -18.15
C GLU A 95 -1.96 -8.60 -19.09
N ALA A 96 -3.15 -8.89 -19.62
CA ALA A 96 -3.84 -8.03 -20.56
C ALA A 96 -4.78 -7.01 -19.91
N LYS A 97 -5.05 -7.13 -18.60
CA LYS A 97 -6.05 -6.28 -17.92
C LYS A 97 -5.38 -5.29 -16.98
N PRO A 98 -5.75 -4.00 -17.05
CA PRO A 98 -5.24 -3.01 -16.12
C PRO A 98 -5.84 -3.24 -14.72
N VAL A 99 -4.99 -3.25 -13.71
CA VAL A 99 -5.35 -3.46 -12.30
C VAL A 99 -5.18 -2.15 -11.54
N THR A 100 -6.06 -1.90 -10.57
CA THR A 100 -5.94 -0.75 -9.65
C THR A 100 -5.18 -1.15 -8.40
N ILE A 101 -4.01 -0.55 -8.21
CA ILE A 101 -3.04 -0.87 -7.16
C ILE A 101 -2.68 0.40 -6.39
N GLU A 102 -2.40 0.26 -5.10
CA GLU A 102 -1.89 1.35 -4.27
C GLU A 102 -0.36 1.30 -4.21
N ILE A 103 0.31 2.24 -4.89
CA ILE A 103 1.77 2.32 -4.88
C ILE A 103 2.21 3.31 -3.79
N PRO A 104 3.18 2.96 -2.92
CA PRO A 104 3.72 3.87 -1.91
C PRO A 104 4.43 5.07 -2.54
N ILE A 105 4.35 6.20 -1.84
CA ILE A 105 5.01 7.45 -2.22
C ILE A 105 6.32 7.57 -1.44
N ARG A 106 7.42 7.75 -2.15
CA ARG A 106 8.74 8.02 -1.58
C ARG A 106 9.07 9.49 -1.78
N LEU A 107 9.32 10.20 -0.69
CA LEU A 107 9.74 11.60 -0.75
C LEU A 107 11.24 11.68 -1.00
N THR A 108 11.66 12.48 -1.98
CA THR A 108 13.07 12.67 -2.35
C THR A 108 13.51 14.13 -2.17
N GLY A 109 14.78 14.33 -1.81
CA GLY A 109 15.36 15.65 -1.58
C GLY A 109 15.07 16.23 -0.19
N THR A 110 15.44 17.51 0.01
CA THR A 110 15.23 18.22 1.29
C THR A 110 14.45 19.52 1.08
N SER A 111 13.34 19.68 1.81
CA SER A 111 12.51 20.88 1.74
C SER A 111 13.17 22.09 2.44
N PRO A 112 13.28 23.25 1.75
CA PRO A 112 13.67 24.51 2.38
C PRO A 112 12.75 24.92 3.53
N GLY A 113 11.43 24.71 3.38
CA GLY A 113 10.46 25.03 4.42
C GLY A 113 10.65 24.22 5.70
N VAL A 114 11.11 22.97 5.60
CA VAL A 114 11.48 22.17 6.78
C VAL A 114 12.76 22.70 7.42
N LYS A 115 13.78 23.09 6.62
CA LYS A 115 15.02 23.70 7.13
C LYS A 115 14.76 25.01 7.88
N MET A 116 13.75 25.78 7.45
CA MET A 116 13.31 27.00 8.12
C MET A 116 12.53 26.75 9.43
N GLY A 117 12.34 25.50 9.85
CA GLY A 117 11.62 25.12 11.07
C GLY A 117 10.15 24.72 10.86
N GLY A 118 9.71 24.60 9.60
CA GLY A 118 8.38 24.11 9.24
C GLY A 118 8.21 22.61 9.50
N LYS A 119 6.97 22.17 9.71
CA LYS A 119 6.62 20.76 9.90
C LYS A 119 6.14 20.13 8.60
N LEU A 120 6.83 19.10 8.14
CA LEU A 120 6.40 18.27 7.01
C LEU A 120 5.21 17.40 7.41
N VAL A 121 4.15 17.44 6.62
CA VAL A 121 2.93 16.64 6.80
C VAL A 121 2.61 15.94 5.48
N GLN A 122 2.83 14.63 5.47
CA GLN A 122 2.43 13.75 4.37
C GLN A 122 1.00 13.25 4.64
N LYS A 123 0.04 13.71 3.84
CA LYS A 123 -1.38 13.34 3.99
C LYS A 123 -1.67 12.02 3.27
N LEU A 124 -1.13 11.84 2.06
CA LEU A 124 -1.20 10.59 1.32
C LEU A 124 0.14 9.87 1.36
N ARG A 125 0.12 8.62 1.81
CA ARG A 125 1.30 7.73 1.81
C ARG A 125 1.36 6.80 0.60
N LYS A 126 0.23 6.62 -0.08
CA LYS A 126 0.07 5.78 -1.26
C LYS A 126 -0.80 6.49 -2.28
N LEU A 127 -0.57 6.23 -3.57
CA LEU A 127 -1.44 6.67 -4.66
C LEU A 127 -2.10 5.44 -5.30
N ARG A 128 -3.41 5.55 -5.54
CA ARG A 128 -4.17 4.61 -6.34
C ARG A 128 -3.87 4.87 -7.80
N VAL A 129 -3.19 3.92 -8.42
CA VAL A 129 -2.89 3.94 -9.85
C VAL A 129 -3.57 2.78 -10.54
N LYS A 130 -3.92 2.97 -11.81
CA LYS A 130 -4.40 1.94 -12.71
C LYS A 130 -3.35 1.73 -13.80
N ALA A 131 -2.86 0.50 -13.90
CA ALA A 131 -1.76 0.12 -14.76
C ALA A 131 -1.82 -1.36 -15.13
N LEU A 132 -1.11 -1.73 -16.20
CA LEU A 132 -0.89 -3.14 -16.51
C LEU A 132 0.12 -3.73 -15.51
N PRO A 133 0.03 -5.03 -15.19
CA PRO A 133 1.02 -5.71 -14.35
C PRO A 133 2.47 -5.52 -14.81
N LYS A 134 2.69 -5.39 -16.13
CA LYS A 134 4.03 -5.19 -16.74
C LYS A 134 4.63 -3.81 -16.47
N ASP A 135 3.79 -2.80 -16.31
CA ASP A 135 4.21 -1.41 -16.08
C ASP A 135 4.27 -1.06 -14.58
N HIS A 136 4.20 -2.05 -13.71
CA HIS A 136 4.22 -1.83 -12.26
C HIS A 136 5.53 -1.21 -11.78
N ILE A 137 5.41 -0.16 -10.97
CA ILE A 137 6.53 0.53 -10.32
C ILE A 137 6.43 0.33 -8.80
N ASN A 138 7.55 0.06 -8.14
CA ASN A 138 7.54 -0.23 -6.69
C ASN A 138 7.23 1.01 -5.83
N ASN A 139 7.70 2.20 -6.24
CA ASN A 139 7.53 3.44 -5.50
C ASN A 139 7.33 4.62 -6.48
N ILE A 140 6.52 5.60 -6.08
CA ILE A 140 6.40 6.88 -6.80
C ILE A 140 7.27 7.90 -6.07
N ASP A 141 8.34 8.34 -6.73
CA ASP A 141 9.24 9.36 -6.20
C ASP A 141 8.63 10.75 -6.36
N VAL A 142 8.50 11.48 -5.25
CA VAL A 142 7.99 12.85 -5.22
C VAL A 142 9.04 13.76 -4.61
N SER A 143 9.56 14.69 -5.42
CA SER A 143 10.55 15.67 -4.95
C SER A 143 9.91 16.69 -4.02
N ILE A 144 10.58 16.95 -2.90
CA ILE A 144 10.25 18.05 -1.97
C ILE A 144 11.24 19.22 -2.05
N GLU A 145 12.13 19.20 -3.05
CA GLU A 145 13.07 20.29 -3.32
C GLU A 145 12.27 21.48 -3.86
N GLY A 146 12.32 22.61 -3.16
CA GLY A 146 11.50 23.80 -3.46
C GLY A 146 10.20 23.91 -2.66
N LEU A 147 9.88 22.95 -1.79
CA LEU A 147 8.72 23.03 -0.91
C LEU A 147 8.97 24.02 0.24
N GLU A 148 8.34 25.19 0.19
CA GLU A 148 8.41 26.23 1.23
C GLU A 148 7.31 26.09 2.29
N VAL A 149 7.43 26.85 3.38
CA VAL A 149 6.42 26.90 4.45
C VAL A 149 5.09 27.41 3.88
N GLY A 150 4.01 26.67 4.12
CA GLY A 150 2.67 26.99 3.62
C GLY A 150 2.36 26.41 2.22
N LYS A 151 3.35 25.84 1.52
CA LYS A 151 3.14 25.20 0.21
C LYS A 151 2.85 23.70 0.34
N SER A 152 2.26 23.15 -0.72
CA SER A 152 1.86 21.74 -0.83
C SER A 152 2.06 21.20 -2.23
N VAL A 153 2.42 19.93 -2.34
CA VAL A 153 2.40 19.15 -3.59
C VAL A 153 1.06 18.44 -3.70
N ARG A 154 0.36 18.62 -4.81
CA ARG A 154 -0.92 17.96 -5.10
C ARG A 154 -0.72 16.75 -6.01
N VAL A 155 -1.75 15.91 -6.12
CA VAL A 155 -1.77 14.80 -7.09
C VAL A 155 -1.61 15.31 -8.52
N ALA A 156 -2.15 16.50 -8.83
CA ALA A 156 -1.98 17.18 -10.12
C ALA A 156 -0.51 17.36 -10.55
N ASP A 157 0.38 17.57 -9.58
CA ASP A 157 1.78 17.91 -9.83
C ASP A 157 2.65 16.65 -10.07
N ILE A 158 2.06 15.45 -9.95
CA ILE A 158 2.74 14.17 -10.07
C ILE A 158 2.41 13.57 -11.43
N SER A 159 3.39 13.55 -12.33
CA SER A 159 3.31 12.82 -13.59
C SER A 159 4.18 11.57 -13.53
N VAL A 160 3.58 10.41 -13.81
CA VAL A 160 4.33 9.14 -13.94
C VAL A 160 4.02 8.54 -15.30
N ALA A 161 5.06 8.13 -16.03
CA ALA A 161 4.90 7.48 -17.33
C ALA A 161 4.19 6.13 -17.18
N ASN A 162 3.35 5.77 -18.15
CA ASN A 162 2.65 4.48 -18.26
C ASN A 162 1.66 4.14 -17.13
N LEU A 163 1.36 5.07 -16.22
CA LEU A 163 0.40 4.88 -15.13
C LEU A 163 -0.72 5.92 -15.20
N THR A 164 -1.94 5.51 -14.89
CA THR A 164 -3.07 6.45 -14.71
C THR A 164 -3.38 6.61 -13.23
N ILE A 165 -3.19 7.81 -12.68
CA ILE A 165 -3.53 8.09 -11.28
C ILE A 165 -5.05 8.25 -11.17
N THR A 166 -5.66 7.50 -10.25
CA THR A 166 -7.13 7.49 -10.06
C THR A 166 -7.58 8.34 -8.87
N ASN A 167 -6.64 8.87 -8.08
CA ASN A 167 -6.94 9.82 -7.00
C ASN A 167 -7.53 11.14 -7.53
N ALA A 168 -8.20 11.88 -6.66
CA ALA A 168 -8.67 13.22 -7.00
C ALA A 168 -7.46 14.13 -7.22
N ILE A 169 -7.49 14.90 -8.31
CA ILE A 169 -6.40 15.79 -8.74
C ILE A 169 -6.08 16.85 -7.66
N GLU A 170 -7.08 17.24 -6.89
CA GLU A 170 -7.00 18.24 -5.82
C GLU A 170 -6.38 17.71 -4.52
N ASP A 171 -6.26 16.39 -4.37
CA ASP A 171 -5.74 15.78 -3.16
C ASP A 171 -4.30 16.25 -2.91
N THR A 172 -4.03 16.66 -1.67
CA THR A 172 -2.68 17.05 -1.26
C THR A 172 -1.89 15.81 -0.87
N VAL A 173 -0.73 15.61 -1.48
CA VAL A 173 0.17 14.50 -1.14
C VAL A 173 1.03 14.84 0.06
N VAL A 174 1.76 15.95 -0.02
CA VAL A 174 2.65 16.43 1.04
C VAL A 174 2.56 17.95 1.16
N SER A 175 2.70 18.45 2.38
CA SER A 175 2.65 19.89 2.67
C SER A 175 3.62 20.25 3.78
N VAL A 176 4.12 21.48 3.78
CA VAL A 176 4.88 22.03 4.91
C VAL A 176 4.02 23.04 5.63
N THR A 177 3.73 22.75 6.89
CA THR A 177 2.94 23.63 7.75
C THR A 177 3.85 24.44 8.68
N THR A 178 3.45 25.66 9.03
CA THR A 178 4.14 26.44 10.06
C THR A 178 4.11 25.68 11.38
N SER A 179 5.28 25.44 11.98
CA SER A 179 5.35 24.80 13.30
C SER A 179 4.88 25.76 14.41
N ARG A 180 4.47 25.22 15.56
CA ARG A 180 4.09 26.05 16.72
C ARG A 180 5.25 26.92 17.22
N ALA A 181 6.48 26.41 17.15
CA ALA A 181 7.68 27.14 17.56
C ALA A 181 7.97 28.35 16.65
N LEU A 182 7.81 28.20 15.33
CA LEU A 182 7.93 29.31 14.39
C LEU A 182 6.87 30.39 14.62
N ARG A 183 5.61 29.98 14.83
CA ARG A 183 4.52 30.93 15.10
C ARG A 183 4.74 31.75 16.39
N GLN A 184 5.36 31.15 17.41
CA GLN A 184 5.72 31.86 18.64
C GLN A 184 6.87 32.84 18.41
N ALA A 185 7.91 32.44 17.68
CA ALA A 185 9.04 33.31 17.34
C ALA A 185 8.63 34.52 16.47
N GLU A 186 7.73 34.34 15.50
CA GLU A 186 7.18 35.44 14.69
C GLU A 186 6.32 36.41 15.52
N GLN A 187 5.54 35.89 16.49
CA GLN A 187 4.73 36.71 17.40
C GLN A 187 5.57 37.52 18.40
N GLU A 188 6.72 37.01 18.83
CA GLU A 188 7.67 37.73 19.68
C GLU A 188 8.46 38.80 18.91
N ALA A 189 8.80 38.53 17.64
CA ALA A 189 9.49 39.48 16.78
C ALA A 189 8.61 40.68 16.36
N GLY A 190 7.32 40.47 16.14
CA GLY A 190 6.36 41.54 15.78
C GLY A 190 5.90 42.43 16.94
N LYS A 191 6.36 42.17 18.18
CA LYS A 191 6.08 42.98 19.37
C LYS A 191 7.23 43.94 19.76
N LYS A 192 8.32 43.96 18.99
CA LYS A 192 9.38 44.98 19.09
C LYS A 192 9.16 46.06 18.04
#